data_AF-A0A0G0L2J2-F1
#
_entry.id   AF-A0A0G0L2J2-F1
#
_cell.length_a   1.000
_cell.length_b   1.000
_cell.length_c   1.000
_cell.angle_alpha   90.00
_cell.angle_beta   90.00
_cell.angle_gamma   90.00
#
_symmetry.space_group_name_H-M   'P 1'
#
loop_
_entity.id
_entity.type
_entity.pdbx_description
1 polymer ?
#
loop_
_entity_poly.entity_id
_entity_poly.type
_entity_poly.pdbx_seq_one_letter_code
_entity_poly.pdbx_strand_id
1 'polypeptide(L)'
;MKGTITPALLVIASAFIIVIYGLLFILSLQFDFSQRQIAQDKALHIAEAGINYYRWHLSIDPEDFTDGTGNPGVAYVHDYKDPQGDIIGQFSLEIEPPSESFPVVTITSTAWVTRYPKVKRSVEAQYGRVILTRYAFLHNSNMWFGNSITVTGPVFSNGGIRQDGKNTSTIESAKETYTCGLESGCDDPEEKPGVWGNGELDELWDFPINPIDFDSIKVDFNEMRMSAQNEGLYLDASGGQGYHLVFTADGNVSVYNVAGTSPIKVPTR
;
A
#
# COMPACT_ATOMS: atom_id res chain seq x y z
N MET A 1 13.12 80.12 -33.87
CA MET A 1 12.49 79.11 -32.98
C MET A 1 12.39 77.76 -33.70
N LYS A 2 13.50 77.02 -33.85
CA LYS A 2 13.51 75.65 -34.38
C LYS A 2 14.73 74.93 -33.79
N GLY A 3 14.54 74.17 -32.72
CA GLY A 3 15.66 73.47 -32.06
C GLY A 3 15.41 72.95 -30.63
N THR A 4 14.24 73.16 -30.03
CA THR A 4 13.99 72.85 -28.62
C THR A 4 13.32 71.48 -28.35
N ILE A 5 12.92 70.73 -29.39
CA ILE A 5 12.14 69.47 -29.21
C ILE A 5 13.04 68.22 -29.20
N THR A 6 14.20 68.27 -29.86
CA THR A 6 15.13 67.15 -30.04
C THR A 6 15.65 66.55 -28.72
N PRO A 7 16.06 67.36 -27.71
CA PRO A 7 16.54 66.83 -26.44
C PRO A 7 15.43 66.10 -25.66
N ALA A 8 14.22 66.66 -25.65
CA ALA A 8 13.07 66.04 -24.98
C ALA A 8 12.68 64.71 -25.64
N LEU A 9 12.70 64.66 -26.98
CA LEU A 9 12.44 63.42 -27.74
C LEU A 9 13.48 62.32 -27.41
N LEU A 10 14.75 62.69 -27.26
CA LEU A 10 15.84 61.75 -27.00
C LEU A 10 15.75 61.17 -25.58
N VAL A 11 15.41 62.00 -24.59
CA VAL A 11 15.16 61.55 -23.21
C VAL A 11 13.94 60.60 -23.16
N ILE A 12 12.86 60.95 -23.86
CA ILE A 12 11.66 60.10 -23.92
C ILE A 12 11.97 58.77 -24.63
N ALA A 13 12.64 58.81 -25.79
CA ALA A 13 12.99 57.60 -26.55
C ALA A 13 13.94 56.68 -25.76
N SER A 14 14.95 57.23 -25.09
CA SER A 14 15.86 56.44 -24.24
C SER A 14 15.14 55.83 -23.03
N ALA A 15 14.23 56.56 -22.39
CA ALA A 15 13.39 56.01 -21.33
C ALA A 15 12.53 54.85 -21.82
N PHE A 16 11.89 54.98 -22.99
CA PHE A 16 11.11 53.89 -23.60
C PHE A 16 11.98 52.67 -23.93
N ILE A 17 13.19 52.88 -24.45
CA ILE A 17 14.13 51.78 -24.75
C ILE A 17 14.49 51.01 -23.48
N ILE A 18 14.81 51.71 -22.38
CA ILE A 18 15.13 51.08 -21.09
C ILE A 18 13.95 50.26 -20.58
N VAL A 19 12.73 50.79 -20.67
CA VAL A 19 11.51 50.08 -20.27
C VAL A 19 11.28 48.84 -21.13
N ILE A 20 11.46 48.93 -22.46
CA ILE A 20 11.32 47.79 -23.38
C ILE A 20 12.33 46.69 -23.04
N TYR A 21 13.61 47.03 -22.84
CA TYR A 21 14.62 46.03 -22.45
C TYR A 21 14.33 45.42 -21.07
N GLY A 22 13.85 46.21 -20.11
CA GLY A 22 13.43 45.72 -18.80
C GLY A 22 12.29 44.70 -18.91
N LEU A 23 11.29 44.97 -19.76
CA LEU A 23 10.18 44.05 -20.01
C LEU A 23 10.63 42.77 -20.72
N LEU A 24 11.50 42.86 -21.74
CA LEU A 24 12.05 41.70 -22.44
C LEU A 24 12.87 40.80 -21.50
N PHE A 25 13.63 41.41 -20.59
CA PHE A 25 14.41 40.67 -19.59
C PHE A 25 13.50 39.89 -18.64
N ILE A 26 12.44 40.52 -18.12
CA ILE A 26 11.45 39.85 -17.26
C ILE A 26 10.73 38.74 -18.02
N LEU A 27 10.35 38.96 -19.28
CA LEU A 27 9.71 37.95 -20.12
C LEU A 27 10.62 36.72 -20.33
N SER A 28 11.92 36.93 -20.58
CA SER A 28 12.87 35.83 -20.71
C SER A 28 12.99 35.02 -19.42
N LEU A 29 13.08 35.69 -18.27
CA LEU A 29 13.11 35.03 -16.96
C LEU A 29 11.82 34.26 -16.68
N GLN A 30 10.67 34.84 -17.01
CA GLN A 30 9.37 34.21 -16.83
C GLN A 30 9.21 32.99 -17.75
N PHE A 31 9.70 33.06 -18.99
CA PHE A 31 9.68 31.95 -19.92
C PHE A 31 10.55 30.78 -19.41
N ASP A 32 11.78 31.04 -18.98
CA ASP A 32 12.67 30.02 -18.44
C ASP A 32 12.10 29.39 -17.15
N PHE A 33 11.53 30.21 -16.28
CA PHE A 33 10.85 29.73 -15.07
C PHE A 33 9.66 28.83 -15.42
N SER A 34 8.83 29.23 -16.37
CA SER A 34 7.70 28.44 -16.85
C SER A 34 8.14 27.11 -17.45
N GLN A 35 9.19 27.09 -18.26
CA GLN A 35 9.71 25.85 -18.84
C GLN A 35 10.30 24.91 -17.78
N ARG A 36 10.96 25.45 -16.74
CA ARG A 36 11.43 24.66 -15.60
C ARG A 36 10.28 24.09 -14.79
N GLN A 37 9.19 24.84 -14.60
CA GLN A 37 8.00 24.32 -13.92
C GLN A 37 7.39 23.15 -14.70
N ILE A 38 7.22 23.30 -16.02
CA ILE A 38 6.74 22.21 -16.88
C ILE A 38 7.69 21.00 -16.82
N ALA A 39 9.01 21.23 -16.77
CA ALA A 39 9.97 20.15 -16.62
C ALA A 39 9.88 19.44 -15.27
N GLN A 40 9.55 20.15 -14.18
CA GLN A 40 9.31 19.54 -12.87
C GLN A 40 8.07 18.64 -12.89
N ASP A 41 6.97 19.10 -13.47
CA ASP A 41 5.72 18.33 -13.54
C ASP A 41 5.92 17.09 -14.43
N LYS A 42 6.61 17.25 -15.57
CA LYS A 42 6.99 16.12 -16.44
C LYS A 42 7.90 15.12 -15.72
N ALA A 43 8.91 15.61 -14.99
CA ALA A 43 9.80 14.73 -14.23
C ALA A 43 9.02 13.95 -13.16
N LEU A 44 8.02 14.56 -12.51
CA LEU A 44 7.16 13.87 -11.56
C LEU A 44 6.38 12.72 -12.23
N HIS A 45 5.74 12.98 -13.37
CA HIS A 45 5.02 11.94 -14.11
C HIS A 45 5.92 10.80 -14.60
N ILE A 46 7.15 11.12 -15.02
CA ILE A 46 8.14 10.10 -15.40
C ILE A 46 8.57 9.27 -14.16
N ALA A 47 8.71 9.90 -12.99
CA ALA A 47 9.00 9.20 -11.75
C ALA A 47 7.86 8.25 -11.36
N GLU A 48 6.59 8.69 -11.46
CA GLU A 48 5.40 7.86 -11.25
C GLU A 48 5.35 6.68 -12.22
N ALA A 49 5.76 6.88 -13.48
CA ALA A 49 5.87 5.79 -14.44
C ALA A 49 6.92 4.75 -14.02
N GLY A 50 8.06 5.18 -13.45
CA GLY A 50 9.06 4.27 -12.89
C GLY A 50 8.53 3.43 -11.74
N ILE A 51 7.74 4.02 -10.82
CA ILE A 51 7.05 3.26 -9.76
C ILE A 51 6.10 2.22 -10.35
N ASN A 52 5.28 2.60 -11.33
CA ASN A 52 4.32 1.69 -11.95
C ASN A 52 5.02 0.56 -12.73
N TYR A 53 6.13 0.85 -13.39
CA TYR A 53 6.97 -0.14 -14.04
C TYR A 53 7.48 -1.17 -13.04
N TYR A 54 8.09 -0.73 -11.93
CA TYR A 54 8.65 -1.67 -10.96
C TYR A 54 7.56 -2.45 -10.21
N ARG A 55 6.41 -1.83 -9.97
CA ARG A 55 5.21 -2.53 -9.46
C ARG A 55 4.77 -3.64 -10.40
N TRP A 56 4.75 -3.41 -11.71
CA TRP A 56 4.45 -4.44 -12.70
C TRP A 56 5.54 -5.52 -12.72
N HIS A 57 6.81 -5.14 -12.63
CA HIS A 57 7.94 -6.07 -12.56
C HIS A 57 7.79 -7.05 -11.39
N LEU A 58 7.58 -6.53 -10.18
CA LEU A 58 7.34 -7.34 -8.97
C LEU A 58 6.04 -8.17 -9.02
N SER A 59 5.08 -7.81 -9.88
CA SER A 59 3.88 -8.63 -10.06
C SER A 59 4.13 -9.90 -10.89
N ILE A 60 5.20 -9.90 -11.67
CA ILE A 60 5.62 -11.04 -12.50
C ILE A 60 6.70 -11.84 -11.77
N ASP A 61 7.70 -11.15 -11.22
CA ASP A 61 8.80 -11.75 -10.47
C ASP A 61 8.89 -11.13 -9.06
N PRO A 62 8.15 -11.67 -8.08
CA PRO A 62 8.01 -11.07 -6.76
C PRO A 62 9.30 -11.04 -5.92
N GLU A 63 10.32 -11.80 -6.30
CA GLU A 63 11.59 -11.91 -5.58
C GLU A 63 12.73 -11.16 -6.27
N ASP A 64 12.49 -10.61 -7.47
CA ASP A 64 13.50 -9.84 -8.18
C ASP A 64 13.54 -8.37 -7.72
N PHE A 65 14.41 -8.13 -6.75
CA PHE A 65 14.77 -6.79 -6.26
C PHE A 65 15.94 -6.16 -7.04
N THR A 66 16.32 -6.75 -8.17
CA THR A 66 17.49 -6.36 -8.96
C THR A 66 17.20 -5.98 -10.41
N ASP A 67 15.92 -5.77 -10.74
CA ASP A 67 15.48 -5.34 -12.07
C ASP A 67 16.02 -6.23 -13.21
N GLY A 68 16.14 -7.54 -12.96
CA GLY A 68 16.66 -8.55 -13.88
C GLY A 68 18.18 -8.52 -14.08
N THR A 69 18.91 -7.63 -13.38
CA THR A 69 20.37 -7.48 -13.55
C THR A 69 21.20 -8.39 -12.66
N GLY A 70 20.63 -8.89 -11.57
CA GLY A 70 21.33 -9.71 -10.57
C GLY A 70 22.36 -8.95 -9.72
N ASN A 71 22.46 -7.63 -9.85
CA ASN A 71 23.39 -6.80 -9.09
C ASN A 71 22.62 -5.95 -8.07
N PRO A 72 22.61 -6.30 -6.78
CA PRO A 72 21.91 -5.50 -5.77
C PRO A 72 22.62 -4.17 -5.50
N GLY A 73 21.86 -3.15 -5.09
CA GLY A 73 22.41 -1.88 -4.60
C GLY A 73 22.88 -0.91 -5.69
N VAL A 74 22.53 -1.15 -6.95
CA VAL A 74 22.77 -0.21 -8.05
C VAL A 74 21.47 0.49 -8.43
N ALA A 75 21.60 1.74 -8.89
CA ALA A 75 20.49 2.48 -9.44
C ALA A 75 20.18 2.00 -10.88
N TYR A 76 18.96 1.55 -11.13
CA TYR A 76 18.54 1.03 -12.44
C TYR A 76 17.92 2.14 -13.29
N VAL A 77 18.57 2.49 -14.39
CA VAL A 77 18.18 3.62 -15.25
C VAL A 77 17.44 3.14 -16.48
N HIS A 78 16.27 3.71 -16.73
CA HIS A 78 15.41 3.40 -17.87
C HIS A 78 15.05 4.66 -18.66
N ASP A 79 14.93 4.48 -19.97
CA ASP A 79 14.49 5.52 -20.89
C ASP A 79 12.96 5.63 -20.91
N TYR A 80 12.44 6.85 -20.74
CA TYR A 80 11.02 7.14 -20.90
C TYR A 80 10.76 7.72 -22.30
N LYS A 81 10.00 6.96 -23.09
CA LYS A 81 9.72 7.26 -24.49
C LYS A 81 8.33 7.81 -24.69
N ASP A 82 8.19 8.71 -25.65
CA ASP A 82 6.88 9.15 -26.11
C ASP A 82 6.23 8.10 -27.03
N PRO A 83 4.94 8.26 -27.40
CA PRO A 83 4.27 7.33 -28.31
C PRO A 83 4.90 7.22 -29.70
N GLN A 84 5.75 8.18 -30.10
CA GLN A 84 6.48 8.19 -31.36
C GLN A 84 7.83 7.45 -31.26
N GLY A 85 8.27 7.12 -30.03
CA GLY A 85 9.49 6.38 -29.72
C GLY A 85 10.68 7.24 -29.30
N ASP A 86 10.54 8.56 -29.25
CA ASP A 86 11.60 9.49 -28.87
C ASP A 86 11.78 9.52 -27.35
N ILE A 87 13.04 9.60 -26.90
CA ILE A 87 13.38 9.64 -25.46
C ILE A 87 13.18 11.06 -24.93
N ILE A 88 12.11 11.25 -24.16
CA ILE A 88 11.75 12.55 -23.58
C ILE A 88 12.28 12.73 -22.16
N GLY A 89 12.68 11.65 -21.49
CA GLY A 89 13.34 11.69 -20.19
C GLY A 89 13.80 10.31 -19.74
N GLN A 90 14.28 10.24 -18.51
CA GLN A 90 14.77 9.01 -17.89
C GLN A 90 14.33 8.95 -16.44
N PHE A 91 14.17 7.74 -15.91
CA PHE A 91 14.02 7.49 -14.48
C PHE A 91 15.06 6.49 -13.99
N SER A 92 15.39 6.63 -12.71
CA SER A 92 16.37 5.84 -11.99
C SER A 92 15.70 5.22 -10.79
N LEU A 93 15.76 3.91 -10.67
CA LEU A 93 15.14 3.14 -9.60
C LEU A 93 16.17 2.72 -8.57
N GLU A 94 15.83 2.93 -7.30
CA GLU A 94 16.55 2.41 -6.14
C GLU A 94 15.57 1.53 -5.36
N ILE A 95 15.95 0.27 -5.15
CA ILE A 95 15.08 -0.77 -4.59
C ILE A 95 15.67 -1.23 -3.26
N GLU A 96 14.90 -1.06 -2.19
CA GLU A 96 15.23 -1.62 -0.89
C GLU A 96 14.41 -2.92 -0.70
N PRO A 97 15.07 -4.09 -0.62
CA PRO A 97 14.38 -5.36 -0.46
C PRO A 97 13.71 -5.46 0.93
N PRO A 98 12.67 -6.29 1.08
CA PRO A 98 11.99 -6.47 2.34
C PRO A 98 12.90 -7.15 3.36
N SER A 99 12.69 -6.86 4.64
CA SER A 99 13.38 -7.52 5.77
C SER A 99 12.40 -8.36 6.58
N GLU A 100 12.89 -9.27 7.42
CA GLU A 100 12.01 -10.08 8.28
C GLU A 100 11.12 -9.25 9.21
N SER A 101 11.61 -8.09 9.65
CA SER A 101 10.85 -7.16 10.51
C SER A 101 9.93 -6.23 9.72
N PHE A 102 10.18 -6.05 8.42
CA PHE A 102 9.44 -5.13 7.56
C PHE A 102 9.26 -5.77 6.18
N PRO A 103 8.17 -6.56 5.97
CA PRO A 103 7.93 -7.32 4.74
C PRO A 103 7.35 -6.43 3.63
N VAL A 104 7.95 -5.27 3.44
CA VAL A 104 7.55 -4.22 2.50
C VAL A 104 8.78 -3.81 1.72
N VAL A 105 8.64 -3.76 0.41
CA VAL A 105 9.65 -3.27 -0.53
C VAL A 105 9.53 -1.76 -0.62
N THR A 106 10.62 -1.02 -0.51
CA THR A 106 10.63 0.42 -0.80
C THR A 106 11.18 0.64 -2.19
N ILE A 107 10.42 1.33 -3.03
CA ILE A 107 10.77 1.65 -4.41
C ILE A 107 10.92 3.16 -4.51
N THR A 108 12.12 3.63 -4.79
CA THR A 108 12.40 5.06 -5.00
C THR A 108 12.69 5.29 -6.48
N SER A 109 11.86 6.10 -7.14
CA SER A 109 12.00 6.44 -8.55
C SER A 109 12.38 7.92 -8.69
N THR A 110 13.62 8.20 -9.10
CA THR A 110 14.12 9.55 -9.39
C THR A 110 14.18 9.78 -10.89
N ALA A 111 13.46 10.78 -11.40
CA ALA A 111 13.37 11.05 -12.82
C ALA A 111 13.73 12.49 -13.22
N TRP A 112 14.08 12.66 -14.50
CA TRP A 112 14.37 13.94 -15.14
C TRP A 112 14.01 13.93 -16.63
N VAL A 113 13.79 15.13 -17.18
CA VAL A 113 13.53 15.34 -18.61
C VAL A 113 14.85 15.59 -19.34
N THR A 114 15.02 15.05 -20.55
CA THR A 114 16.27 15.17 -21.35
C THR A 114 16.71 16.62 -21.55
N ARG A 115 15.75 17.54 -21.75
CA ARG A 115 16.01 18.98 -21.95
C ARG A 115 16.47 19.70 -20.67
N TYR A 116 16.13 19.18 -19.49
CA TYR A 116 16.43 19.80 -18.21
C TYR A 116 16.93 18.76 -17.18
N PRO A 117 18.12 18.15 -17.39
CA PRO A 117 18.60 17.02 -16.59
C PRO A 117 18.91 17.38 -15.12
N LYS A 118 19.07 18.67 -14.82
CA LYS A 118 19.29 19.17 -13.45
C LYS A 118 17.98 19.27 -12.65
N VAL A 119 16.83 19.24 -13.31
CA VAL A 119 15.52 19.30 -12.68
C VAL A 119 15.06 17.88 -12.44
N LYS A 120 15.26 17.39 -11.22
CA LYS A 120 14.90 16.04 -10.80
C LYS A 120 13.69 16.05 -9.89
N ARG A 121 12.85 15.01 -10.00
CA ARG A 121 11.78 14.70 -9.05
C ARG A 121 11.93 13.24 -8.62
N SER A 122 11.63 12.99 -7.36
CA SER A 122 11.64 11.63 -6.80
C SER A 122 10.27 11.32 -6.23
N VAL A 123 9.84 10.07 -6.43
CA VAL A 123 8.64 9.47 -5.83
C VAL A 123 9.09 8.22 -5.11
N GLU A 124 8.65 8.06 -3.87
CA GLU A 124 8.86 6.86 -3.08
C GLU A 124 7.52 6.14 -2.92
N ALA A 125 7.52 4.83 -3.14
CA ALA A 125 6.36 3.98 -2.92
C ALA A 125 6.76 2.76 -2.10
N GLN A 126 5.94 2.43 -1.12
CA GLN A 126 6.09 1.23 -0.31
C GLN A 126 5.12 0.17 -0.82
N TYR A 127 5.66 -0.96 -1.27
CA TYR A 127 4.91 -2.07 -1.84
C TYR A 127 5.13 -3.32 -0.97
N GLY A 128 4.08 -3.73 -0.26
CA GLY A 128 4.13 -4.90 0.61
C GLY A 128 2.91 -5.80 0.38
N ARG A 129 3.04 -7.06 0.78
CA ARG A 129 1.88 -7.95 0.90
C ARG A 129 1.05 -7.49 2.09
N VAL A 130 -0.27 -7.61 1.99
CA VAL A 130 -1.15 -7.35 3.15
C VAL A 130 -0.77 -8.34 4.26
N ILE A 131 -0.34 -7.81 5.40
CA ILE A 131 0.00 -8.63 6.57
C ILE A 131 -1.30 -9.07 7.23
N LEU A 132 -1.79 -10.26 6.88
CA LEU A 132 -3.06 -10.77 7.39
C LEU A 132 -3.04 -11.00 8.91
N THR A 133 -1.86 -11.24 9.49
CA THR A 133 -1.66 -11.43 10.94
C THR A 133 -1.83 -10.15 11.77
N ARG A 134 -1.95 -8.98 11.13
CA ARG A 134 -2.27 -7.72 11.83
C ARG A 134 -3.69 -7.72 12.40
N TYR A 135 -4.62 -8.41 11.74
CA TYR A 135 -6.02 -8.39 12.10
C TYR A 135 -6.31 -9.40 13.21
N ALA A 136 -6.97 -8.94 14.28
CA ALA A 136 -7.52 -9.82 15.30
C ALA A 136 -8.67 -10.68 14.76
N PHE A 137 -9.45 -10.10 13.84
CA PHE A 137 -10.47 -10.81 13.09
C PHE A 137 -10.39 -10.45 11.60
N LEU A 138 -10.29 -11.47 10.75
CA LEU A 138 -10.21 -11.33 9.30
C LEU A 138 -11.22 -12.30 8.67
N HIS A 139 -12.23 -11.78 7.98
CA HIS A 139 -13.30 -12.59 7.39
C HIS A 139 -13.64 -12.21 5.95
N ASN A 140 -14.22 -13.17 5.22
CA ASN A 140 -14.75 -12.99 3.87
C ASN A 140 -16.30 -13.04 3.87
N SER A 141 -16.95 -12.58 4.95
CA SER A 141 -18.39 -12.74 5.18
C SER A 141 -18.94 -11.67 6.12
N ASN A 142 -20.26 -11.54 6.20
CA ASN A 142 -20.86 -10.64 7.19
C ASN A 142 -20.48 -11.04 8.63
N MET A 143 -20.34 -10.05 9.52
CA MET A 143 -19.94 -10.23 10.91
C MET A 143 -20.84 -9.45 11.85
N TRP A 144 -20.96 -9.94 13.10
CA TRP A 144 -21.66 -9.23 14.16
C TRP A 144 -20.94 -9.39 15.51
N PHE A 145 -20.60 -8.25 16.11
CA PHE A 145 -20.11 -8.14 17.48
C PHE A 145 -21.20 -7.52 18.36
N GLY A 146 -21.86 -8.34 19.18
CA GLY A 146 -22.92 -7.89 20.09
C GLY A 146 -22.42 -7.01 21.24
N ASN A 147 -23.36 -6.38 21.96
CA ASN A 147 -23.11 -5.35 22.98
C ASN A 147 -22.19 -5.77 24.14
N SER A 148 -22.11 -7.07 24.46
CA SER A 148 -21.27 -7.58 25.55
C SER A 148 -19.86 -8.00 25.11
N ILE A 149 -19.51 -7.80 23.83
CA ILE A 149 -18.21 -8.19 23.28
C ILE A 149 -17.27 -6.98 23.31
N THR A 150 -16.02 -7.23 23.75
CA THR A 150 -14.92 -6.28 23.57
C THR A 150 -13.93 -6.88 22.57
N VAL A 151 -13.76 -6.21 21.44
CA VAL A 151 -12.83 -6.59 20.38
C VAL A 151 -11.53 -5.83 20.58
N THR A 152 -10.43 -6.57 20.74
CA THR A 152 -9.09 -6.00 20.91
C THR A 152 -8.24 -6.25 19.66
N GLY A 153 -7.91 -5.18 18.94
CA GLY A 153 -7.13 -5.21 17.71
C GLY A 153 -7.95 -4.92 16.45
N PRO A 154 -7.29 -4.74 15.29
CA PRO A 154 -7.96 -4.41 14.02
C PRO A 154 -8.89 -5.52 13.54
N VAL A 155 -10.01 -5.16 12.93
CA VAL A 155 -10.96 -6.09 12.31
C VAL A 155 -11.13 -5.75 10.84
N PHE A 156 -11.18 -6.77 9.98
CA PHE A 156 -11.50 -6.61 8.58
C PHE A 156 -12.55 -7.64 8.12
N SER A 157 -13.49 -7.19 7.28
CA SER A 157 -14.31 -8.09 6.48
C SER A 157 -14.55 -7.62 5.05
N ASN A 158 -14.55 -8.55 4.09
CA ASN A 158 -15.07 -8.29 2.74
C ASN A 158 -16.61 -8.15 2.70
N GLY A 159 -17.29 -8.55 3.77
CA GLY A 159 -18.73 -8.37 3.98
C GLY A 159 -19.03 -7.18 4.89
N GLY A 160 -20.29 -7.07 5.31
CA GLY A 160 -20.72 -6.06 6.28
C GLY A 160 -20.39 -6.42 7.72
N ILE A 161 -20.19 -5.43 8.57
CA ILE A 161 -19.88 -5.61 9.99
C ILE A 161 -20.90 -4.85 10.83
N ARG A 162 -21.61 -5.57 11.69
CA ARG A 162 -22.38 -4.97 12.77
C ARG A 162 -21.53 -4.90 14.04
N GLN A 163 -21.23 -3.71 14.53
CA GLN A 163 -20.44 -3.48 15.75
C GLN A 163 -21.32 -2.80 16.81
N ASP A 164 -21.87 -3.58 17.74
CA ASP A 164 -22.62 -3.08 18.91
C ASP A 164 -21.79 -3.03 20.20
N GLY A 165 -20.73 -3.84 20.26
CA GLY A 165 -19.82 -3.93 21.40
C GLY A 165 -18.74 -2.84 21.40
N LYS A 166 -17.70 -3.04 22.23
CA LYS A 166 -16.53 -2.14 22.31
C LYS A 166 -15.43 -2.60 21.37
N ASN A 167 -14.75 -1.67 20.71
CA ASN A 167 -13.55 -1.92 19.91
C ASN A 167 -12.39 -1.08 20.46
N THR A 168 -11.16 -1.60 20.40
CA THR A 168 -9.95 -0.85 20.78
C THR A 168 -9.11 -0.42 19.58
N SER A 169 -9.58 -0.69 18.35
CA SER A 169 -8.87 -0.44 17.10
C SER A 169 -9.84 -0.32 15.92
N THR A 170 -9.30 -0.26 14.69
CA THR A 170 -10.07 -0.07 13.46
C THR A 170 -11.00 -1.23 13.16
N ILE A 171 -12.20 -0.91 12.67
CA ILE A 171 -13.18 -1.86 12.15
C ILE A 171 -13.41 -1.53 10.68
N GLU A 172 -12.94 -2.40 9.80
CA GLU A 172 -12.80 -2.11 8.38
C GLU A 172 -13.70 -3.02 7.54
N SER A 173 -14.52 -2.45 6.64
CA SER A 173 -15.36 -3.21 5.71
C SER A 173 -15.06 -2.85 4.26
N ALA A 174 -15.00 -3.86 3.38
CA ALA A 174 -14.87 -3.66 1.95
C ALA A 174 -16.18 -3.22 1.26
N LYS A 175 -17.31 -3.26 1.97
CA LYS A 175 -18.62 -2.89 1.43
C LYS A 175 -18.93 -1.44 1.76
N GLU A 176 -19.47 -0.71 0.79
CA GLU A 176 -20.10 0.58 1.07
C GLU A 176 -21.45 0.36 1.76
N THR A 177 -22.25 -0.54 1.21
CA THR A 177 -23.48 -1.07 1.82
C THR A 177 -23.57 -2.59 1.65
N TYR A 178 -24.35 -3.23 2.52
CA TYR A 178 -24.69 -4.65 2.44
C TYR A 178 -26.10 -4.92 2.94
N THR A 179 -26.67 -6.04 2.51
CA THR A 179 -27.95 -6.52 3.04
C THR A 179 -27.70 -7.25 4.36
N CYS A 180 -28.16 -6.67 5.46
CA CYS A 180 -28.15 -7.29 6.77
C CYS A 180 -29.19 -8.40 6.84
N GLY A 181 -28.76 -9.64 7.11
CA GLY A 181 -29.65 -10.76 7.43
C GLY A 181 -29.63 -11.12 8.92
N LEU A 182 -30.19 -12.30 9.22
CA LEU A 182 -30.23 -12.86 10.57
C LEU A 182 -28.82 -13.06 11.15
N GLU A 183 -27.81 -13.30 10.31
CA GLU A 183 -26.41 -13.44 10.71
C GLU A 183 -25.81 -12.15 11.29
N SER A 184 -26.36 -11.00 10.89
CA SER A 184 -26.03 -9.69 11.42
C SER A 184 -27.11 -9.16 12.39
N GLY A 185 -28.05 -10.02 12.81
CA GLY A 185 -29.07 -9.69 13.80
C GLY A 185 -30.20 -8.78 13.29
N CYS A 186 -30.47 -8.75 11.98
CA CYS A 186 -31.69 -8.15 11.43
C CYS A 186 -32.75 -9.24 11.19
N ASP A 187 -33.97 -9.01 11.68
CA ASP A 187 -35.09 -9.95 11.52
C ASP A 187 -35.57 -10.01 10.07
N ASP A 188 -35.61 -8.85 9.40
CA ASP A 188 -35.91 -8.71 7.98
C ASP A 188 -34.68 -8.17 7.22
N PRO A 189 -34.46 -8.59 5.95
CA PRO A 189 -33.37 -8.07 5.13
C PRO A 189 -33.45 -6.54 4.97
N GLU A 190 -32.46 -5.83 5.49
CA GLU A 190 -32.37 -4.37 5.41
C GLU A 190 -31.01 -3.97 4.84
N GLU A 191 -30.96 -2.92 4.00
CA GLU A 191 -29.70 -2.36 3.53
C GLU A 191 -29.06 -1.50 4.63
N LYS A 192 -27.81 -1.82 4.97
CA LYS A 192 -27.03 -1.12 5.98
C LYS A 192 -25.67 -0.71 5.42
N PRO A 193 -25.02 0.31 6.00
CA PRO A 193 -23.64 0.65 5.67
C PRO A 193 -22.68 -0.53 5.94
N GLY A 194 -21.50 -0.50 5.31
CA GLY A 194 -20.46 -1.52 5.47
C GLY A 194 -20.09 -1.80 6.93
N VAL A 195 -20.05 -0.76 7.77
CA VAL A 195 -19.98 -0.89 9.23
C VAL A 195 -21.08 -0.07 9.88
N TRP A 196 -21.81 -0.67 10.82
CA TRP A 196 -22.88 0.00 11.57
C TRP A 196 -23.11 -0.68 12.92
N GLY A 197 -23.85 -0.04 13.82
CA GLY A 197 -24.23 -0.64 15.11
C GLY A 197 -24.30 0.39 16.23
N ASN A 198 -24.31 -0.09 17.47
CA ASN A 198 -24.36 0.73 18.68
C ASN A 198 -23.01 0.88 19.40
N GLY A 199 -21.89 0.55 18.74
CA GLY A 199 -20.56 0.63 19.34
C GLY A 199 -20.15 2.05 19.74
N GLU A 200 -19.35 2.16 20.80
CA GLU A 200 -19.02 3.45 21.43
C GLU A 200 -17.98 4.28 20.64
N LEU A 201 -17.15 3.66 19.79
CA LEU A 201 -16.06 4.31 19.05
C LEU A 201 -16.23 4.10 17.53
N ASP A 202 -17.25 4.75 16.98
CA ASP A 202 -17.59 4.76 15.55
C ASP A 202 -16.58 5.53 14.69
N GLU A 203 -15.80 6.44 15.28
CA GLU A 203 -14.67 7.12 14.62
C GLU A 203 -13.58 6.17 14.09
N LEU A 204 -13.54 4.93 14.59
CA LEU A 204 -12.61 3.89 14.17
C LEU A 204 -13.20 2.97 13.08
N TRP A 205 -14.40 3.26 12.59
CA TRP A 205 -15.04 2.50 11.53
C TRP A 205 -14.66 3.08 10.17
N ASP A 206 -14.14 2.22 9.28
CA ASP A 206 -13.66 2.64 7.96
C ASP A 206 -14.29 1.77 6.86
N PHE A 207 -15.03 2.42 5.97
CA PHE A 207 -15.69 1.78 4.84
C PHE A 207 -16.14 2.83 3.79
N PRO A 208 -16.11 2.50 2.49
CA PRO A 208 -15.58 1.27 1.91
C PRO A 208 -14.05 1.29 1.80
N ILE A 209 -13.41 0.15 2.07
CA ILE A 209 -11.99 -0.05 1.77
C ILE A 209 -11.79 -1.15 0.72
N ASN A 210 -10.55 -1.32 0.24
CA ASN A 210 -10.26 -2.36 -0.77
C ASN A 210 -10.47 -3.77 -0.19
N PRO A 211 -11.12 -4.69 -0.92
CA PRO A 211 -11.29 -6.07 -0.47
C PRO A 211 -9.96 -6.82 -0.44
N ILE A 212 -9.84 -7.78 0.49
CA ILE A 212 -8.74 -8.73 0.53
C ILE A 212 -9.11 -9.94 -0.32
N ASP A 213 -8.25 -10.33 -1.25
CA ASP A 213 -8.48 -11.53 -2.06
C ASP A 213 -8.14 -12.80 -1.26
N PHE A 214 -9.17 -13.45 -0.69
CA PHE A 214 -9.00 -14.71 0.04
C PHE A 214 -8.65 -15.89 -0.86
N ASP A 215 -9.01 -15.87 -2.15
CA ASP A 215 -8.71 -16.96 -3.08
C ASP A 215 -7.21 -16.99 -3.43
N SER A 216 -6.54 -15.84 -3.32
CA SER A 216 -5.07 -15.73 -3.42
C SER A 216 -4.34 -16.35 -2.22
N ILE A 217 -5.02 -16.55 -1.08
CA ILE A 217 -4.45 -17.18 0.12
C ILE A 217 -4.40 -18.70 -0.12
N LYS A 218 -3.40 -19.12 -0.88
CA LYS A 218 -3.12 -20.54 -1.11
C LYS A 218 -2.29 -21.06 0.04
N VAL A 219 -2.90 -21.92 0.85
CA VAL A 219 -2.17 -22.76 1.80
C VAL A 219 -1.73 -24.01 1.06
N ASP A 220 -0.45 -24.08 0.66
CA ASP A 220 0.11 -25.32 0.11
C ASP A 220 0.55 -26.23 1.27
N PHE A 221 -0.31 -27.20 1.60
CA PHE A 221 -0.01 -28.17 2.65
C PHE A 221 1.24 -29.02 2.36
N ASN A 222 1.64 -29.18 1.10
CA ASN A 222 2.89 -29.88 0.77
C ASN A 222 4.09 -29.01 1.12
N GLU A 223 4.04 -27.72 0.80
CA GLU A 223 5.08 -26.76 1.18
C GLU A 223 5.19 -26.67 2.71
N MET A 224 4.07 -26.49 3.42
CA MET A 224 4.06 -26.49 4.88
C MET A 224 4.63 -27.78 5.48
N ARG A 225 4.31 -28.94 4.90
CA ARG A 225 4.86 -30.23 5.32
C ARG A 225 6.36 -30.30 5.10
N MET A 226 6.85 -29.90 3.93
CA MET A 226 8.28 -29.90 3.61
C MET A 226 9.04 -28.97 4.56
N SER A 227 8.55 -27.75 4.79
CA SER A 227 9.15 -26.81 5.74
C SER A 227 9.16 -27.35 7.17
N ALA A 228 8.07 -27.98 7.61
CA ALA A 228 8.01 -28.62 8.93
C ALA A 228 8.97 -29.82 9.06
N GLN A 229 9.28 -30.52 7.96
CA GLN A 229 10.24 -31.63 7.95
C GLN A 229 11.70 -31.15 7.91
N ASN A 230 11.96 -30.04 7.22
CA ASN A 230 13.32 -29.50 7.07
C ASN A 230 13.80 -28.73 8.30
N GLU A 231 12.96 -27.83 8.82
CA GLU A 231 13.36 -26.85 9.86
C GLU A 231 12.42 -26.81 11.06
N GLY A 232 11.28 -27.51 11.02
CA GLY A 232 10.24 -27.45 12.04
C GLY A 232 9.97 -28.75 12.79
N LEU A 233 8.75 -28.86 13.31
CA LEU A 233 8.24 -30.07 13.94
C LEU A 233 7.18 -30.70 13.03
N TYR A 234 7.57 -31.75 12.32
CA TYR A 234 6.64 -32.60 11.59
C TYR A 234 6.15 -33.76 12.45
N LEU A 235 4.85 -33.79 12.73
CA LEU A 235 4.19 -34.92 13.40
C LEU A 235 3.45 -35.74 12.35
N ASP A 236 3.86 -37.00 12.17
CA ASP A 236 3.18 -37.94 11.27
C ASP A 236 1.84 -38.40 11.88
N ALA A 237 1.13 -39.33 11.23
CA ALA A 237 -0.08 -39.91 11.77
C ALA A 237 0.19 -40.51 13.17
N SER A 238 -0.51 -39.99 14.20
CA SER A 238 -0.33 -40.41 15.60
C SER A 238 -0.58 -41.90 15.86
N GLY A 239 -1.26 -42.61 14.95
CA GLY A 239 -1.67 -44.01 15.13
C GLY A 239 -2.71 -44.23 16.24
N GLY A 240 -3.19 -43.17 16.88
CA GLY A 240 -4.13 -43.20 18.00
C GLY A 240 -5.19 -42.09 17.91
N GLN A 241 -5.51 -41.45 19.02
CA GLN A 241 -6.55 -40.39 19.09
C GLN A 241 -6.00 -38.97 18.80
N GLY A 242 -4.71 -38.85 18.44
CA GLY A 242 -4.05 -37.58 18.17
C GLY A 242 -2.86 -37.29 19.08
N TYR A 243 -2.40 -36.03 19.06
CA TYR A 243 -1.33 -35.53 19.90
C TYR A 243 -1.85 -34.56 20.96
N HIS A 244 -1.24 -34.59 22.14
CA HIS A 244 -1.38 -33.56 23.16
C HIS A 244 -0.08 -32.77 23.22
N LEU A 245 -0.17 -31.47 22.91
CA LEU A 245 0.96 -30.55 22.86
C LEU A 245 0.95 -29.66 24.11
N VAL A 246 2.07 -29.62 24.83
CA VAL A 246 2.26 -28.75 25.99
C VAL A 246 3.37 -27.77 25.67
N PHE A 247 3.00 -26.50 25.47
CA PHE A 247 3.95 -25.41 25.25
C PHE A 247 4.55 -24.97 26.58
N THR A 248 5.88 -24.90 26.65
CA THR A 248 6.62 -24.53 27.85
C THR A 248 7.10 -23.08 27.76
N ALA A 249 7.34 -22.45 28.92
CA ALA A 249 7.65 -21.01 29.00
C ALA A 249 8.99 -20.61 28.34
N ASP A 250 9.86 -21.59 28.08
CA ASP A 250 11.12 -21.47 27.35
C ASP A 250 10.96 -21.54 25.81
N GLY A 251 9.71 -21.57 25.32
CA GLY A 251 9.42 -21.62 23.87
C GLY A 251 9.51 -23.01 23.26
N ASN A 252 9.69 -24.05 24.08
CA ASN A 252 9.68 -25.44 23.63
C ASN A 252 8.25 -26.04 23.65
N VAL A 253 8.10 -27.21 23.02
CA VAL A 253 6.87 -27.99 23.05
C VAL A 253 7.13 -29.44 23.41
N SER A 254 6.40 -29.96 24.39
CA SER A 254 6.37 -31.39 24.72
C SER A 254 5.21 -32.06 23.99
N VAL A 255 5.49 -33.15 23.27
CA VAL A 255 4.52 -33.87 22.43
C VAL A 255 4.20 -35.23 23.04
N TYR A 256 2.92 -35.50 23.28
CA TYR A 256 2.45 -36.77 23.81
C TYR A 256 1.44 -37.43 22.86
N ASN A 257 1.51 -38.75 22.69
CA ASN A 257 0.48 -39.50 21.97
C ASN A 257 -0.73 -39.75 22.86
N VAL A 258 -1.93 -39.47 22.35
CA VAL A 258 -3.18 -39.71 23.06
C VAL A 258 -3.63 -41.15 22.85
N ALA A 259 -3.48 -41.97 23.90
CA ALA A 259 -3.87 -43.39 23.88
C ALA A 259 -5.39 -43.62 24.04
N GLY A 260 -6.15 -42.62 24.50
CA GLY A 260 -7.59 -42.71 24.68
C GLY A 260 -8.21 -41.42 25.20
N THR A 261 -9.50 -41.20 24.91
CA THR A 261 -10.28 -40.03 25.39
C THR A 261 -11.33 -40.51 26.39
N SER A 262 -11.48 -39.79 27.51
CA SER A 262 -12.61 -40.02 28.40
C SER A 262 -13.82 -39.24 27.89
N PRO A 263 -15.03 -39.81 27.86
CA PRO A 263 -16.23 -39.03 27.59
C PRO A 263 -16.38 -37.94 28.66
N ILE A 264 -16.82 -36.75 28.24
CA ILE A 264 -17.15 -35.63 29.13
C ILE A 264 -18.18 -36.14 30.16
N LYS A 265 -17.85 -36.07 31.45
CA LYS A 265 -18.82 -36.35 32.51
C LYS A 265 -19.89 -35.27 32.46
N VAL A 266 -21.06 -35.58 31.90
CA VAL A 266 -22.24 -34.73 32.03
C VAL A 266 -22.59 -34.70 33.53
N PRO A 267 -22.70 -33.52 34.17
CA PRO A 267 -23.13 -33.46 35.56
C PRO A 267 -24.54 -34.05 35.65
N THR A 268 -24.70 -35.14 36.41
CA THR A 268 -26.04 -35.61 36.80
C THR A 268 -26.66 -34.55 37.69
N ARG A 269 -27.81 -34.04 37.25
CA ARG A 269 -28.59 -33.00 37.92
C ARG A 269 -29.11 -33.44 39.28
#